data_AF-A0AAE3VUU6-F1
#
_entry.id   AF-A0AAE3VUU6-F1
#
_cell.length_a   1.000
_cell.length_b   1.000
_cell.length_c   1.000
_cell.angle_alpha   90.00
_cell.angle_beta   90.00
_cell.angle_gamma   90.00
#
_symmetry.space_group_name_H-M   'P 1'
#
loop_
_entity.id
_entity.type
_entity.pdbx_description
1 polymer ?
#
loop_
_entity_poly.entity_id
_entity_poly.type
_entity_poly.pdbx_seq_one_letter_code
_entity_poly.pdbx_strand_id
1 'polypeptide(L)'
;MAVISRRLVLTAGAGAAAGLALPGAAAGHATTVRFRLDARTLDGGEQVVSVTLGTARLGTIDPASLTPGTFSVHATATSPLPNTAGLYDLDRTVTEARLDRHGDVVLTLAHGEGVPGGNTLGYVLDRGRNVRLGLTYTITQNAPLRLRHGRPVTIAGFTQGRLADPEVDAFGHHESASGMKYRLYSPGRRSGRRPLIVWLHGGGEGASLPDGYYDNETQLRANRGALGFATPEAQKIFSGAYVVAPQSTSFWMQDGDRFAPLIREIIDEVARRHPVDRSRIHVVGCSNGGYMSLKMTTVYRDLFASSVPVCGVVMPLGGTGTPPLIPDAELTAITTPTWLVTSMDDPTVPPVPNTVHAADLIPGALRTLYDQVVRDGYRFNGHWSWIYVARNDPSVDGTRIWQWMSRQRA
;
A
#
# COMPACT_ATOMS: atom_id res chain seq x y z
N MET A 1 -17.69 -58.16 -60.89
CA MET A 1 -16.41 -57.45 -61.16
C MET A 1 -15.61 -57.46 -59.86
N ALA A 2 -14.39 -57.96 -59.72
CA ALA A 2 -13.52 -58.85 -60.48
C ALA A 2 -12.53 -59.35 -59.39
N VAL A 3 -12.48 -60.65 -59.08
CA VAL A 3 -11.44 -61.60 -59.51
C VAL A 3 -10.37 -61.87 -58.43
N ILE A 4 -10.45 -63.09 -57.85
CA ILE A 4 -9.38 -64.10 -57.63
C ILE A 4 -8.15 -63.69 -56.78
N SER A 5 -7.97 -64.18 -55.55
CA SER A 5 -7.35 -65.48 -55.13
C SER A 5 -5.82 -65.57 -55.30
N ARG A 6 -5.07 -65.90 -54.22
CA ARG A 6 -4.41 -67.21 -53.94
C ARG A 6 -3.24 -67.09 -52.93
N ARG A 7 -3.34 -67.93 -51.89
CA ARG A 7 -2.33 -68.90 -51.36
C ARG A 7 -0.99 -68.47 -50.71
N LEU A 8 -0.64 -69.33 -49.75
CA LEU A 8 0.68 -69.74 -49.18
C LEU A 8 1.23 -68.82 -48.09
N VAL A 9 1.18 -69.19 -46.80
CA VAL A 9 1.97 -70.23 -46.08
C VAL A 9 3.48 -69.95 -46.18
N LEU A 10 4.11 -69.55 -45.07
CA LEU A 10 5.13 -70.30 -44.32
C LEU A 10 5.81 -69.40 -43.27
N THR A 11 5.65 -69.82 -42.01
CA THR A 11 6.64 -69.89 -40.93
C THR A 11 8.05 -69.35 -41.16
N ALA A 12 8.51 -68.51 -40.23
CA ALA A 12 9.80 -68.54 -39.52
C ALA A 12 9.83 -67.25 -38.66
N GLY A 13 10.27 -67.19 -37.42
CA GLY A 13 11.29 -67.94 -36.71
C GLY A 13 11.88 -66.95 -35.71
N ALA A 14 12.08 -67.37 -34.47
CA ALA A 14 12.49 -66.54 -33.35
C ALA A 14 13.77 -65.72 -33.64
N GLY A 15 13.74 -64.43 -33.30
CA GLY A 15 14.89 -63.53 -33.27
C GLY A 15 15.03 -62.91 -31.87
N ALA A 16 16.19 -63.11 -31.27
CA ALA A 16 16.58 -62.78 -29.91
C ALA A 16 16.17 -61.37 -29.43
N ALA A 17 15.55 -61.31 -28.23
CA ALA A 17 15.44 -60.09 -27.45
C ALA A 17 16.82 -59.72 -26.89
N ALA A 18 17.54 -58.84 -27.58
CA ALA A 18 18.70 -58.16 -27.02
C ALA A 18 18.21 -57.18 -25.94
N GLY A 19 18.58 -57.45 -24.69
CA GLY A 19 18.32 -56.56 -23.56
C GLY A 19 19.02 -55.22 -23.76
N LEU A 20 18.25 -54.21 -24.18
CA LEU A 20 18.62 -52.81 -24.01
C LEU A 20 18.46 -52.46 -22.53
N ALA A 21 19.57 -52.53 -21.79
CA ALA A 21 19.68 -51.85 -20.52
C ALA A 21 19.52 -50.35 -20.76
N LEU A 22 18.33 -49.82 -20.47
CA LEU A 22 18.12 -48.38 -20.34
C LEU A 22 18.99 -47.89 -19.19
N PRO A 23 19.85 -46.88 -19.39
CA PRO A 23 20.52 -46.24 -18.27
C PRO A 23 19.43 -45.62 -17.39
N GLY A 24 19.38 -46.09 -16.14
CA GLY A 24 18.46 -45.57 -15.13
C GLY A 24 18.62 -44.06 -15.03
N ALA A 25 17.57 -43.33 -15.44
CA ALA A 25 17.41 -41.94 -15.07
C ALA A 25 17.33 -41.92 -13.54
N ALA A 26 18.42 -41.52 -12.89
CA ALA A 26 18.39 -41.17 -11.49
C ALA A 26 17.36 -40.05 -11.36
N ALA A 27 16.19 -40.37 -10.78
CA ALA A 27 15.19 -39.40 -10.38
C ALA A 27 15.78 -38.53 -9.26
N GLY A 28 16.63 -37.57 -9.65
CA GLY A 28 17.04 -36.49 -8.77
C GLY A 28 15.77 -35.80 -8.30
N HIS A 29 15.59 -35.68 -6.98
CA HIS A 29 14.45 -34.97 -6.42
C HIS A 29 14.39 -33.57 -7.06
N ALA A 30 13.35 -33.33 -7.85
CA ALA A 30 13.08 -32.05 -8.46
C ALA A 30 12.97 -31.01 -7.33
N THR A 31 13.97 -30.15 -7.21
CA THR A 31 14.02 -29.18 -6.11
C THR A 31 13.13 -27.99 -6.47
N THR A 32 12.02 -27.84 -5.75
CA THR A 32 11.13 -26.67 -5.87
C THR A 32 11.49 -25.63 -4.81
N VAL A 33 11.55 -24.35 -5.21
CA VAL A 33 11.83 -23.23 -4.31
C VAL A 33 10.58 -22.38 -4.13
N ARG A 34 10.16 -22.17 -2.89
CA ARG A 34 9.12 -21.19 -2.57
C ARG A 34 9.74 -19.80 -2.57
N PHE A 35 9.01 -18.80 -3.06
CA PHE A 35 9.43 -17.40 -2.98
C PHE A 35 8.37 -16.51 -2.34
N ARG A 36 8.76 -15.33 -1.88
CA ARG A 36 7.88 -14.29 -1.32
C ARG A 36 7.99 -13.04 -2.18
N LEU A 37 6.87 -12.33 -2.36
CA LEU A 37 6.88 -10.98 -2.92
C LEU A 37 7.11 -9.99 -1.78
N ASP A 38 8.17 -9.19 -1.89
CA ASP A 38 8.49 -8.16 -0.91
C ASP A 38 8.05 -6.81 -1.48
N ALA A 39 7.17 -6.15 -0.76
CA ALA A 39 6.58 -4.88 -1.15
C ALA A 39 6.98 -3.75 -0.20
N ARG A 40 6.85 -2.53 -0.73
CA ARG A 40 7.02 -1.30 0.02
C ARG A 40 6.02 -0.27 -0.47
N THR A 41 5.33 0.36 0.47
CA THR A 41 4.50 1.54 0.21
C THR A 41 5.36 2.77 -0.06
N LEU A 42 5.47 3.15 -1.34
CA LEU A 42 6.15 4.35 -1.81
C LEU A 42 5.21 5.56 -1.79
N ASP A 43 5.69 6.71 -2.24
CA ASP A 43 4.92 7.96 -2.23
C ASP A 43 3.69 7.90 -3.15
N GLY A 44 3.78 7.24 -4.32
CA GLY A 44 2.65 6.95 -5.22
C GLY A 44 1.97 5.60 -5.01
N GLY A 45 2.28 4.90 -3.92
CA GLY A 45 1.61 3.66 -3.53
C GLY A 45 2.55 2.46 -3.41
N GLU A 46 1.98 1.34 -2.95
CA GLU A 46 2.71 0.10 -2.72
C GLU A 46 3.12 -0.59 -4.02
N GLN A 47 4.40 -0.95 -4.07
CA GLN A 47 4.99 -1.70 -5.16
C GLN A 47 5.71 -2.95 -4.64
N VAL A 48 5.70 -4.03 -5.43
CA VAL A 48 6.62 -5.15 -5.24
C VAL A 48 8.03 -4.70 -5.68
N VAL A 49 8.93 -4.59 -4.71
CA VAL A 49 10.30 -4.06 -4.89
C VAL A 49 11.35 -5.16 -4.94
N SER A 50 11.06 -6.34 -4.41
CA SER A 50 11.93 -7.51 -4.57
C SER A 50 11.16 -8.83 -4.49
N VAL A 51 11.84 -9.90 -4.90
CA VAL A 51 11.40 -11.28 -4.69
C VAL A 51 12.48 -12.01 -3.89
N THR A 52 12.08 -12.63 -2.78
CA THR A 52 12.99 -13.46 -1.97
C THR A 52 12.71 -14.95 -2.25
N LEU A 53 13.70 -15.65 -2.80
CA LEU A 53 13.68 -17.08 -3.09
C LEU A 53 14.23 -17.86 -1.87
N GLY A 54 13.46 -18.81 -1.35
CA GLY A 54 13.84 -19.64 -0.20
C GLY A 54 14.92 -20.68 -0.56
N THR A 55 16.15 -20.22 -0.77
CA THR A 55 17.30 -21.01 -1.24
C THR A 55 18.26 -21.43 -0.15
N ALA A 56 18.06 -21.00 1.11
CA ALA A 56 18.96 -21.31 2.22
C ALA A 56 19.23 -22.83 2.39
N ARG A 57 18.27 -23.68 2.02
CA ARG A 57 18.38 -25.15 2.11
C ARG A 57 19.14 -25.80 0.94
N LEU A 58 19.48 -25.04 -0.10
CA LEU A 58 20.23 -25.54 -1.26
C LEU A 58 21.73 -25.70 -0.97
N GLY A 59 22.20 -25.21 0.18
CA GLY A 59 23.60 -25.14 0.54
C GLY A 59 24.17 -23.74 0.36
N THR A 60 25.47 -23.58 0.63
CA THR A 60 26.12 -22.27 0.58
C THR A 60 26.38 -21.85 -0.87
N ILE A 61 25.47 -21.02 -1.40
CA ILE A 61 25.60 -20.41 -2.73
C ILE A 61 26.84 -19.50 -2.75
N ASP A 62 27.60 -19.57 -3.84
CA ASP A 62 28.65 -18.62 -4.16
C ASP A 62 28.02 -17.32 -4.68
N PRO A 63 28.14 -16.19 -3.95
CA PRO A 63 27.57 -14.91 -4.38
C PRO A 63 28.09 -14.45 -5.75
N ALA A 64 29.32 -14.84 -6.12
CA ALA A 64 29.90 -14.49 -7.41
C ALA A 64 29.16 -15.13 -8.62
N SER A 65 28.30 -16.13 -8.36
CA SER A 65 27.44 -16.75 -9.37
C SER A 65 26.09 -16.06 -9.58
N LEU A 66 25.77 -15.08 -8.73
CA LEU A 66 24.54 -14.30 -8.85
C LEU A 66 24.80 -13.04 -9.66
N THR A 67 24.04 -12.89 -10.74
CA THR A 67 23.95 -11.66 -11.52
C THR A 67 22.47 -11.32 -11.72
N PRO A 68 22.13 -10.09 -12.12
CA PRO A 68 20.75 -9.75 -12.47
C PRO A 68 20.15 -10.66 -13.55
N GLY A 69 20.98 -11.26 -14.41
CA GLY A 69 20.56 -12.20 -15.45
C GLY A 69 20.36 -13.65 -14.98
N THR A 70 20.73 -14.00 -13.74
CA THR A 70 20.59 -15.38 -13.23
C THR A 70 19.13 -15.84 -13.20
N PHE A 71 18.20 -14.90 -12.98
CA PHE A 71 16.76 -15.15 -12.96
C PHE A 71 16.00 -14.10 -13.76
N SER A 72 14.92 -14.52 -14.42
CA SER A 72 13.90 -13.62 -14.97
C SER A 72 12.66 -13.66 -14.10
N VAL A 73 11.97 -12.53 -14.00
CA VAL A 73 10.73 -12.38 -13.24
C VAL A 73 9.65 -11.84 -14.16
N HIS A 74 8.55 -12.57 -14.29
CA HIS A 74 7.38 -12.12 -15.04
C HIS A 74 6.22 -11.88 -14.08
N ALA A 75 5.43 -10.84 -14.30
CA ALA A 75 4.37 -10.41 -13.39
C ALA A 75 3.08 -10.08 -14.14
N THR A 76 1.98 -10.66 -13.66
CA THR A 76 0.62 -10.37 -14.07
C THR A 76 -0.16 -9.82 -12.88
N ALA A 77 -1.01 -8.82 -13.13
CA ALA A 77 -1.93 -8.28 -12.13
C ALA A 77 -3.36 -8.18 -12.66
N THR A 78 -4.30 -8.70 -11.90
CA THR A 78 -5.73 -8.69 -12.23
C THR A 78 -6.55 -7.89 -11.23
N SER A 79 -7.59 -7.22 -11.72
CA SER A 79 -8.57 -6.56 -10.87
C SER A 79 -9.47 -7.60 -10.21
N PRO A 80 -9.83 -7.45 -8.92
CA PRO A 80 -10.88 -8.26 -8.28
C PRO A 80 -12.30 -7.84 -8.71
N LEU A 81 -12.45 -6.69 -9.38
CA LEU A 81 -13.75 -6.21 -9.86
C LEU A 81 -14.08 -6.80 -11.24
N PRO A 82 -15.36 -7.12 -11.53
CA PRO A 82 -15.76 -7.66 -12.82
C PRO A 82 -15.50 -6.65 -13.95
N ASN A 83 -15.24 -7.17 -15.15
CA ASN A 83 -15.06 -6.40 -16.39
C ASN A 83 -13.93 -5.35 -16.35
N THR A 84 -12.99 -5.45 -15.42
CA THR A 84 -11.73 -4.72 -15.48
C THR A 84 -10.63 -5.67 -15.95
N ALA A 85 -10.03 -5.40 -17.12
CA ALA A 85 -8.93 -6.20 -17.65
C ALA A 85 -7.72 -6.22 -16.68
N GLY A 86 -6.83 -7.21 -16.86
CA GLY A 86 -5.55 -7.22 -16.17
C GLY A 86 -4.82 -5.89 -16.38
N LEU A 87 -4.29 -5.31 -15.30
CA LEU A 87 -3.69 -3.98 -15.34
C LEU A 87 -2.26 -4.00 -15.89
N TYR A 88 -1.57 -5.12 -15.72
CA TYR A 88 -0.30 -5.36 -16.38
C TYR A 88 0.00 -6.85 -16.51
N ASP A 89 0.75 -7.18 -17.56
CA ASP A 89 1.28 -8.50 -17.90
C ASP A 89 2.62 -8.24 -18.60
N LEU A 90 3.73 -8.33 -17.85
CA LEU A 90 5.06 -7.92 -18.31
C LEU A 90 6.20 -8.56 -17.53
N ASP A 91 7.38 -8.56 -18.13
CA ASP A 91 8.63 -8.92 -17.45
C ASP A 91 9.11 -7.78 -16.57
N ARG A 92 9.38 -8.07 -15.29
CA ARG A 92 9.97 -7.13 -14.35
C ARG A 92 11.48 -7.13 -14.50
N THR A 93 12.05 -5.95 -14.66
CA THR A 93 13.51 -5.77 -14.68
C THR A 93 14.10 -6.13 -13.31
N VAL A 94 14.93 -7.17 -13.26
CA VAL A 94 15.79 -7.47 -12.11
C VAL A 94 17.00 -6.55 -12.17
N THR A 95 17.17 -5.70 -11.17
CA THR A 95 18.29 -4.75 -11.10
C THR A 95 19.46 -5.29 -10.30
N GLU A 96 19.21 -6.24 -9.40
CA GLU A 96 20.22 -6.87 -8.55
C GLU A 96 19.78 -8.29 -8.16
N ALA A 97 20.74 -9.21 -8.06
CA ALA A 97 20.54 -10.50 -7.43
C ALA A 97 21.63 -10.69 -6.37
N ARG A 98 21.24 -10.91 -5.12
CA ARG A 98 22.16 -11.07 -3.99
C ARG A 98 21.68 -12.12 -3.00
N LEU A 99 22.54 -12.54 -2.08
CA LEU A 99 22.10 -13.30 -0.92
C LEU A 99 21.70 -12.35 0.22
N ASP A 100 20.68 -12.72 0.97
CA ASP A 100 20.45 -12.14 2.29
C ASP A 100 21.29 -12.84 3.37
N ARG A 101 21.14 -12.41 4.63
CA ARG A 101 21.86 -12.98 5.78
C ARG A 101 21.49 -14.44 6.08
N HIS A 102 20.37 -14.93 5.55
CA HIS A 102 19.89 -16.29 5.75
C HIS A 102 20.35 -17.24 4.62
N GLY A 103 20.99 -16.71 3.57
CA GLY A 103 21.38 -17.47 2.39
C GLY A 103 20.26 -17.61 1.36
N ASP A 104 19.20 -16.82 1.48
CA ASP A 104 18.14 -16.73 0.50
C ASP A 104 18.53 -15.74 -0.61
N VAL A 105 18.23 -16.09 -1.87
CA VAL A 105 18.45 -15.21 -3.01
C VAL A 105 17.37 -14.14 -3.02
N VAL A 106 17.78 -12.87 -3.03
CA VAL A 106 16.91 -11.71 -3.19
C VAL A 106 17.14 -11.11 -4.56
N LEU A 107 16.06 -11.02 -5.34
CA LEU A 107 16.00 -10.36 -6.63
C LEU A 107 15.39 -8.96 -6.43
N THR A 108 16.22 -7.91 -6.46
CA THR A 108 15.71 -6.53 -6.45
C THR A 108 15.08 -6.24 -7.81
N LEU A 109 13.85 -5.74 -7.81
CA LEU A 109 13.14 -5.36 -9.02
C LEU A 109 13.21 -3.84 -9.22
N ALA A 110 13.19 -3.38 -10.47
CA ALA A 110 12.96 -1.98 -10.76
C ALA A 110 11.62 -1.54 -10.14
N HIS A 111 11.65 -0.40 -9.45
CA HIS A 111 10.52 0.19 -8.72
C HIS A 111 10.70 1.71 -8.61
N GLY A 112 9.64 2.39 -8.20
CA GLY A 112 9.57 3.85 -8.13
C GLY A 112 8.47 4.41 -9.03
N GLU A 113 8.31 5.74 -8.98
CA GLU A 113 7.33 6.41 -9.82
C GLU A 113 7.64 6.28 -11.30
N GLY A 114 6.60 6.06 -12.10
CA GLY A 114 6.73 5.83 -13.54
C GLY A 114 7.29 4.45 -13.91
N VAL A 115 7.68 3.60 -12.95
CA VAL A 115 8.10 2.23 -13.24
C VAL A 115 6.87 1.32 -13.33
N PRO A 116 6.61 0.68 -14.48
CA PRO A 116 5.43 -0.14 -14.67
C PRO A 116 5.52 -1.49 -13.96
N GLY A 117 4.36 -2.11 -13.71
CA GLY A 117 4.24 -3.48 -13.21
C GLY A 117 4.61 -3.71 -11.74
N GLY A 118 4.98 -2.65 -11.02
CA GLY A 118 5.28 -2.65 -9.59
C GLY A 118 4.05 -2.69 -8.69
N ASN A 119 3.00 -1.97 -9.08
CA ASN A 119 1.91 -1.58 -8.19
C ASN A 119 1.10 -2.77 -7.68
N THR A 120 0.78 -2.78 -6.40
CA THR A 120 -0.11 -3.78 -5.77
C THR A 120 -1.57 -3.34 -5.76
N LEU A 121 -1.81 -2.05 -5.99
CA LEU A 121 -3.13 -1.46 -6.17
C LEU A 121 -3.33 -1.02 -7.62
N GLY A 122 -4.59 -1.06 -8.05
CA GLY A 122 -5.04 -0.52 -9.33
C GLY A 122 -6.19 0.44 -9.16
N TYR A 123 -6.13 1.57 -9.86
CA TYR A 123 -7.21 2.57 -9.84
C TYR A 123 -8.24 2.28 -10.93
N VAL A 124 -9.46 2.00 -10.51
CA VAL A 124 -10.63 1.76 -11.36
C VAL A 124 -11.33 3.10 -11.59
N LEU A 125 -10.99 3.74 -12.72
CA LEU A 125 -11.34 5.13 -13.05
C LEU A 125 -12.83 5.43 -12.96
N ASP A 126 -13.68 4.56 -13.53
CA ASP A 126 -15.14 4.71 -13.58
C ASP A 126 -15.84 4.48 -12.23
N ARG A 127 -15.14 3.92 -11.25
CA ARG A 127 -15.59 3.80 -9.86
C ARG A 127 -14.96 4.84 -8.93
N GLY A 128 -13.84 5.44 -9.34
CA GLY A 128 -13.02 6.28 -8.48
C GLY A 128 -12.47 5.52 -7.27
N ARG A 129 -12.00 4.28 -7.48
CA ARG A 129 -11.60 3.34 -6.42
C ARG A 129 -10.28 2.67 -6.71
N ASN A 130 -9.44 2.57 -5.68
CA ASN A 130 -8.27 1.72 -5.66
C ASN A 130 -8.67 0.32 -5.16
N VAL A 131 -8.26 -0.69 -5.91
CA VAL A 131 -8.46 -2.10 -5.55
C VAL A 131 -7.13 -2.83 -5.51
N ARG A 132 -7.00 -3.75 -4.57
CA ARG A 132 -5.85 -4.63 -4.42
C ARG A 132 -5.87 -5.66 -5.52
N LEU A 133 -4.77 -5.73 -6.25
CA LEU A 133 -4.64 -6.58 -7.41
C LEU A 133 -4.35 -8.02 -7.02
N GLY A 134 -4.92 -8.96 -7.78
CA GLY A 134 -4.50 -10.35 -7.80
C GLY A 134 -3.14 -10.43 -8.50
N LEU A 135 -2.08 -10.67 -7.73
CA LEU A 135 -0.71 -10.71 -8.23
C LEU A 135 -0.26 -12.14 -8.50
N THR A 136 0.20 -12.40 -9.73
CA THR A 136 0.85 -13.65 -10.12
C THR A 136 2.23 -13.34 -10.67
N TYR A 137 3.27 -13.89 -10.05
CA TYR A 137 4.65 -13.79 -10.47
C TYR A 137 5.16 -15.17 -10.83
N THR A 138 5.95 -15.26 -11.89
CA THR A 138 6.68 -16.47 -12.28
C THR A 138 8.16 -16.16 -12.31
N ILE A 139 8.96 -17.13 -11.86
CA ILE A 139 10.41 -17.02 -11.80
C ILE A 139 10.99 -18.06 -12.75
N THR A 140 11.89 -17.61 -13.63
CA THR A 140 12.65 -18.50 -14.52
C THR A 140 14.12 -18.42 -14.13
N GLN A 141 14.75 -19.56 -13.90
CA GLN A 141 16.20 -19.62 -13.71
C GLN A 141 16.88 -19.71 -15.08
N ASN A 142 17.68 -18.70 -15.42
CA ASN A 142 18.38 -18.64 -16.71
C ASN A 142 19.78 -19.27 -16.65
N ALA A 143 20.38 -19.30 -15.44
CA ALA A 143 21.70 -19.86 -15.22
C ALA A 143 21.75 -20.71 -13.92
N PRO A 144 22.45 -21.85 -13.90
CA PRO A 144 22.63 -22.65 -12.69
C PRO A 144 23.29 -21.85 -11.56
N LEU A 145 22.81 -22.04 -10.32
CA LEU A 145 23.47 -21.51 -9.13
C LEU A 145 24.73 -22.31 -8.85
N ARG A 146 25.84 -21.67 -8.49
CA ARG A 146 27.04 -22.38 -8.02
C ARG A 146 27.07 -22.40 -6.50
N LEU A 147 27.33 -23.58 -5.93
CA LEU A 147 27.62 -23.71 -4.50
C LEU A 147 29.13 -23.61 -4.28
N ARG A 148 29.58 -23.00 -3.18
CA ARG A 148 31.02 -22.78 -2.89
C ARG A 148 31.87 -24.06 -2.92
N HIS A 149 31.27 -25.19 -2.55
CA HIS A 149 31.94 -26.51 -2.54
C HIS A 149 31.04 -27.60 -3.14
N GLY A 150 30.23 -27.27 -4.13
CA GLY A 150 29.21 -28.19 -4.65
C GLY A 150 28.97 -28.09 -6.15
N ARG A 151 28.07 -28.96 -6.64
CA ARG A 151 27.66 -28.98 -8.04
C ARG A 151 26.73 -27.79 -8.34
N PRO A 152 26.66 -27.37 -9.62
CA PRO A 152 25.65 -26.43 -10.05
C PRO A 152 24.23 -26.92 -9.69
N VAL A 153 23.40 -26.01 -9.20
CA VAL A 153 22.02 -26.29 -8.81
C VAL A 153 21.07 -25.65 -9.82
N THR A 154 20.26 -26.49 -10.44
CA THR A 154 19.09 -26.08 -11.23
C THR A 154 17.82 -26.37 -10.42
N ILE A 155 17.02 -25.34 -10.23
CA ILE A 155 15.76 -25.38 -9.52
C ILE A 155 14.68 -25.85 -10.52
N ALA A 156 13.95 -26.90 -10.17
CA ALA A 156 12.97 -27.53 -11.05
C ALA A 156 11.65 -26.76 -11.13
N GLY A 157 11.36 -25.90 -10.16
CA GLY A 157 10.16 -25.07 -10.17
C GLY A 157 10.15 -24.06 -9.04
N PHE A 158 9.30 -23.04 -9.21
CA PHE A 158 9.11 -21.97 -8.23
C PHE A 158 7.65 -21.90 -7.81
N THR A 159 7.40 -21.66 -6.53
CA THR A 159 6.05 -21.50 -6.00
C THR A 159 5.92 -20.16 -5.29
N GLN A 160 5.00 -19.32 -5.78
CA GLN A 160 4.72 -18.04 -5.16
C GLN A 160 4.14 -18.22 -3.74
N GLY A 161 4.66 -17.43 -2.82
CA GLY A 161 4.19 -17.29 -1.45
C GLY A 161 3.38 -16.01 -1.26
N ARG A 162 3.42 -15.46 -0.05
CA ARG A 162 2.66 -14.25 0.28
C ARG A 162 3.29 -12.99 -0.30
N LEU A 163 2.48 -11.94 -0.41
CA LEU A 163 2.94 -10.54 -0.43
C LEU A 163 3.29 -10.12 1.01
N ALA A 164 4.37 -9.38 1.19
CA ALA A 164 4.78 -8.85 2.49
C ALA A 164 5.25 -7.40 2.37
N ASP A 165 4.61 -6.50 3.10
CA ASP A 165 5.10 -5.14 3.35
C ASP A 165 5.21 -4.98 4.88
N PRO A 166 6.43 -4.92 5.45
CA PRO A 166 6.61 -4.82 6.88
C PRO A 166 5.97 -3.59 7.54
N GLU A 167 5.82 -2.46 6.83
CA GLU A 167 5.17 -1.26 7.38
C GLU A 167 3.65 -1.46 7.45
N VAL A 168 3.05 -2.07 6.42
CA VAL A 168 1.62 -2.39 6.40
C VAL A 168 1.29 -3.54 7.36
N ASP A 169 2.12 -4.59 7.38
CA ASP A 169 1.99 -5.78 8.25
C ASP A 169 2.11 -5.42 9.75
N ALA A 170 2.71 -4.27 10.08
CA ALA A 170 2.80 -3.78 11.46
C ALA A 170 1.46 -3.27 12.03
N PHE A 171 0.45 -3.04 11.19
CA PHE A 171 -0.89 -2.68 11.62
C PHE A 171 -1.74 -3.96 11.81
N GLY A 172 -2.54 -4.01 12.87
CA GLY A 172 -3.52 -5.07 13.09
C GLY A 172 -4.83 -4.84 12.32
N HIS A 173 -5.51 -5.91 11.90
CA HIS A 173 -6.84 -5.84 11.31
C HIS A 173 -7.89 -5.80 12.42
N HIS A 174 -8.80 -4.85 12.33
CA HIS A 174 -9.91 -4.71 13.26
C HIS A 174 -11.20 -4.32 12.54
N GLU A 175 -12.30 -4.53 13.23
CA GLU A 175 -13.65 -4.13 12.83
C GLU A 175 -14.33 -3.55 14.07
N SER A 176 -14.94 -2.38 13.93
CA SER A 176 -15.67 -1.72 15.02
C SER A 176 -16.98 -2.44 15.30
N ALA A 177 -17.64 -2.10 16.42
CA ALA A 177 -18.97 -2.64 16.74
C ALA A 177 -20.00 -2.38 15.62
N SER A 178 -19.90 -1.26 14.92
CA SER A 178 -20.75 -0.92 13.77
C SER A 178 -20.32 -1.57 12.44
N GLY A 179 -19.31 -2.44 12.43
CA GLY A 179 -18.80 -3.11 11.23
C GLY A 179 -17.85 -2.28 10.38
N MET A 180 -17.38 -1.11 10.85
CA MET A 180 -16.38 -0.33 10.11
C MET A 180 -15.00 -0.94 10.31
N LYS A 181 -14.40 -1.39 9.22
CA LYS A 181 -13.05 -1.95 9.21
C LYS A 181 -12.02 -0.86 9.40
N TYR A 182 -11.00 -1.16 10.20
CA TYR A 182 -9.87 -0.27 10.41
C TYR A 182 -8.58 -1.04 10.64
N ARG A 183 -7.47 -0.31 10.47
CA ARG A 183 -6.12 -0.80 10.75
C ARG A 183 -5.53 -0.03 11.93
N LEU A 184 -4.85 -0.72 12.84
CA LEU A 184 -4.28 -0.11 14.05
C LEU A 184 -2.81 -0.47 14.20
N TYR A 185 -1.94 0.55 14.20
CA TYR A 185 -0.58 0.43 14.68
C TYR A 185 -0.55 0.67 16.19
N SER A 186 0.00 -0.30 16.91
CA SER A 186 0.26 -0.20 18.34
C SER A 186 1.76 -0.06 18.58
N PRO A 187 2.25 1.07 19.11
CA PRO A 187 3.65 1.18 19.47
C PRO A 187 4.03 0.16 20.53
N GLY A 188 5.31 -0.17 20.56
CA GLY A 188 5.91 -1.02 21.58
C GLY A 188 5.46 -0.67 23.01
N ARG A 189 5.55 -1.65 23.91
CA ARG A 189 5.14 -1.47 25.31
C ARG A 189 5.94 -0.34 25.94
N ARG A 190 5.23 0.69 26.42
CA ARG A 190 5.76 1.81 27.19
C ARG A 190 4.75 2.13 28.29
N SER A 191 5.23 2.62 29.43
CA SER A 191 4.38 3.09 30.52
C SER A 191 3.65 4.38 30.14
N GLY A 192 2.46 4.58 30.72
CA GLY A 192 1.70 5.82 30.60
C GLY A 192 0.80 5.91 29.37
N ARG A 193 -0.02 6.96 29.34
CA ARG A 193 -0.95 7.26 28.24
C ARG A 193 -0.21 7.90 27.06
N ARG A 194 -0.61 7.56 25.83
CA ARG A 194 0.09 7.97 24.60
C ARG A 194 -0.86 8.57 23.55
N PRO A 195 -0.36 9.40 22.61
CA PRO A 195 -1.21 10.01 21.58
C PRO A 195 -1.88 8.97 20.70
N LEU A 196 -2.96 9.39 20.05
CA LEU A 196 -3.61 8.68 18.96
C LEU A 196 -3.63 9.58 17.72
N ILE A 197 -3.09 9.09 16.61
CA ILE A 197 -3.24 9.70 15.30
C ILE A 197 -4.34 8.96 14.53
N VAL A 198 -5.34 9.70 14.07
CA VAL A 198 -6.42 9.20 13.22
C VAL A 198 -6.14 9.64 11.80
N TRP A 199 -5.77 8.69 10.93
CA TRP A 199 -5.52 8.93 9.51
C TRP A 199 -6.76 8.63 8.67
N LEU A 200 -7.25 9.61 7.92
CA LEU A 200 -8.41 9.50 7.03
C LEU A 200 -7.93 9.53 5.58
N HIS A 201 -8.17 8.43 4.88
CA HIS A 201 -7.68 8.22 3.51
C HIS A 201 -8.42 9.08 2.46
N GLY A 202 -7.89 9.14 1.24
CA GLY A 202 -8.49 9.83 0.11
C GLY A 202 -9.68 9.07 -0.49
N GLY A 203 -10.31 9.63 -1.53
CA GLY A 203 -11.54 9.05 -2.07
C GLY A 203 -11.34 7.66 -2.68
N GLY A 204 -10.15 7.38 -3.21
CA GLY A 204 -9.82 6.12 -3.87
C GLY A 204 -9.82 4.92 -2.91
N GLU A 205 -9.51 5.12 -1.64
CA GLU A 205 -9.23 4.01 -0.70
C GLU A 205 -10.48 3.48 0.01
N GLY A 206 -11.64 4.12 -0.19
CA GLY A 206 -12.91 3.67 0.38
C GLY A 206 -13.39 2.36 -0.25
N ALA A 207 -14.32 1.69 0.41
CA ALA A 207 -14.97 0.50 -0.15
C ALA A 207 -15.74 0.82 -1.44
N SER A 208 -15.93 -0.20 -2.28
CA SER A 208 -16.97 -0.21 -3.31
C SER A 208 -18.01 -1.27 -2.95
N LEU A 209 -18.94 -0.92 -2.05
CA LEU A 209 -19.99 -1.85 -1.63
C LEU A 209 -20.91 -2.33 -2.78
N PRO A 210 -21.28 -1.49 -3.77
CA PRO A 210 -22.03 -1.97 -4.94
C PRO A 210 -21.30 -3.06 -5.73
N ASP A 211 -19.96 -3.07 -5.71
CA ASP A 211 -19.14 -4.09 -6.36
C ASP A 211 -18.70 -5.20 -5.37
N GLY A 212 -19.20 -5.21 -4.13
CA GLY A 212 -18.85 -6.19 -3.10
C GLY A 212 -17.40 -6.08 -2.58
N TYR A 213 -16.74 -4.94 -2.76
CA TYR A 213 -15.32 -4.75 -2.44
C TYR A 213 -15.11 -3.95 -1.15
N TYR A 214 -14.58 -4.60 -0.11
CA TYR A 214 -14.21 -3.96 1.16
C TYR A 214 -13.11 -4.76 1.88
N ASP A 215 -11.85 -4.36 1.72
CA ASP A 215 -10.69 -5.23 1.96
C ASP A 215 -9.90 -4.96 3.25
N ASN A 216 -10.06 -3.79 3.87
CA ASN A 216 -9.24 -3.31 4.99
C ASN A 216 -7.73 -3.29 4.70
N GLU A 217 -7.34 -3.06 3.45
CA GLU A 217 -5.94 -3.04 3.02
C GLU A 217 -5.58 -1.75 2.27
N THR A 218 -6.43 -1.33 1.33
CA THR A 218 -6.15 -0.22 0.40
C THR A 218 -5.73 1.06 1.13
N GLN A 219 -6.33 1.37 2.28
CA GLN A 219 -6.08 2.62 3.02
C GLN A 219 -4.67 2.75 3.61
N LEU A 220 -3.90 1.66 3.68
CA LEU A 220 -2.49 1.68 4.07
C LEU A 220 -1.53 1.57 2.89
N ARG A 221 -1.99 1.00 1.76
CA ARG A 221 -1.15 0.66 0.60
C ARG A 221 -1.14 1.74 -0.48
N ALA A 222 -2.11 2.66 -0.48
CA ALA A 222 -2.23 3.68 -1.53
C ALA A 222 -1.23 4.84 -1.40
N ASN A 223 -0.79 5.14 -0.18
CA ASN A 223 0.19 6.18 0.08
C ASN A 223 0.75 6.04 1.51
N ARG A 224 1.77 6.83 1.82
CA ARG A 224 2.46 6.79 3.12
C ARG A 224 1.76 7.54 4.24
N GLY A 225 0.54 8.04 4.08
CA GLY A 225 -0.13 8.91 5.04
C GLY A 225 -0.20 8.34 6.46
N ALA A 226 -0.83 7.19 6.65
CA ALA A 226 -0.83 6.49 7.95
C ALA A 226 0.56 5.96 8.33
N LEU A 227 1.28 5.38 7.36
CA LEU A 227 2.57 4.71 7.60
C LEU A 227 3.66 5.67 8.08
N GLY A 228 3.63 6.93 7.63
CA GLY A 228 4.54 8.00 8.07
C GLY A 228 4.53 8.17 9.59
N PHE A 229 3.35 8.13 10.21
CA PHE A 229 3.20 8.24 11.67
C PHE A 229 3.66 6.99 12.44
N ALA A 230 3.86 5.85 11.77
CA ALA A 230 4.41 4.64 12.36
C ALA A 230 5.95 4.54 12.24
N THR A 231 6.59 5.48 11.55
CA THR A 231 8.05 5.51 11.39
C THR A 231 8.78 5.74 12.72
N PRO A 232 10.05 5.29 12.87
CA PRO A 232 10.84 5.56 14.06
C PRO A 232 10.94 7.05 14.42
N GLU A 233 11.01 7.93 13.42
CA GLU A 233 11.04 9.38 13.62
C GLU A 233 9.73 9.88 14.26
N ALA A 234 8.58 9.57 13.65
CA ALA A 234 7.28 9.94 14.19
C ALA A 234 7.10 9.38 15.60
N GLN A 235 7.42 8.10 15.81
CA GLN A 235 7.28 7.45 17.11
C GLN A 235 8.18 8.09 18.17
N LYS A 236 9.35 8.64 17.81
CA LYS A 236 10.18 9.45 18.70
C LYS A 236 9.52 10.79 19.03
N ILE A 237 9.03 11.52 18.03
CA ILE A 237 8.41 12.84 18.19
C ILE A 237 7.14 12.76 19.07
N PHE A 238 6.27 11.80 18.79
CA PHE A 238 5.01 11.64 19.53
C PHE A 238 5.15 10.78 20.80
N SER A 239 6.36 10.32 21.14
CA SER A 239 6.62 9.46 22.30
C SER A 239 5.82 8.13 22.29
N GLY A 240 5.65 7.55 21.11
CA GLY A 240 4.95 6.28 20.89
C GLY A 240 3.46 6.44 20.58
N ALA A 241 3.08 7.05 19.46
CA ALA A 241 1.67 7.24 19.11
C ALA A 241 1.01 6.00 18.52
N TYR A 242 -0.20 5.69 18.98
CA TYR A 242 -1.10 4.80 18.24
C TYR A 242 -1.48 5.46 16.92
N VAL A 243 -1.63 4.68 15.86
CA VAL A 243 -2.10 5.18 14.56
C VAL A 243 -3.27 4.33 14.11
N VAL A 244 -4.42 4.95 13.90
CA VAL A 244 -5.62 4.27 13.42
C VAL A 244 -6.01 4.77 12.03
N ALA A 245 -6.27 3.85 11.12
CA ALA A 245 -6.66 4.11 9.74
C ALA A 245 -7.99 3.38 9.43
N PRO A 246 -9.14 4.01 9.71
CA PRO A 246 -10.44 3.48 9.29
C PRO A 246 -10.57 3.46 7.77
N GLN A 247 -11.27 2.47 7.23
CA GLN A 247 -11.66 2.42 5.83
C GLN A 247 -13.16 2.70 5.72
N SER A 248 -13.51 3.79 5.06
CA SER A 248 -14.91 4.14 4.81
C SER A 248 -15.59 3.11 3.92
N THR A 249 -16.91 3.01 4.06
CA THR A 249 -17.75 2.19 3.16
C THR A 249 -18.09 2.88 1.83
N SER A 250 -17.63 4.12 1.63
CA SER A 250 -17.79 4.92 0.40
C SER A 250 -16.83 6.12 0.43
N PHE A 251 -17.12 7.23 -0.26
CA PHE A 251 -16.43 8.50 -0.03
C PHE A 251 -16.94 9.16 1.26
N TRP A 252 -16.04 9.69 2.11
CA TRP A 252 -16.40 10.42 3.33
C TRP A 252 -17.38 11.57 3.04
N MET A 253 -17.08 12.39 2.03
CA MET A 253 -17.89 13.54 1.62
C MET A 253 -19.28 13.26 1.04
N GLN A 254 -19.65 11.99 0.82
CA GLN A 254 -21.05 11.69 0.47
C GLN A 254 -21.99 11.91 1.66
N ASP A 255 -21.51 11.65 2.89
CA ASP A 255 -22.31 11.79 4.10
C ASP A 255 -21.39 11.87 5.33
N GLY A 256 -20.72 13.01 5.50
CA GLY A 256 -19.78 13.22 6.60
C GLY A 256 -20.43 13.08 7.98
N ASP A 257 -21.68 13.53 8.14
CA ASP A 257 -22.42 13.43 9.40
C ASP A 257 -22.72 11.98 9.79
N ARG A 258 -22.96 11.09 8.83
CA ARG A 258 -23.09 9.65 9.09
C ARG A 258 -21.76 8.96 9.39
N PHE A 259 -20.66 9.39 8.76
CA PHE A 259 -19.35 8.78 9.00
C PHE A 259 -18.68 9.24 10.30
N ALA A 260 -18.95 10.47 10.75
CA ALA A 260 -18.36 11.04 11.97
C ALA A 260 -18.54 10.16 13.23
N PRO A 261 -19.76 9.70 13.58
CA PRO A 261 -19.96 8.83 14.74
C PRO A 261 -19.26 7.46 14.61
N LEU A 262 -19.08 6.94 13.40
CA LEU A 262 -18.38 5.66 13.18
C LEU A 262 -16.87 5.80 13.46
N ILE A 263 -16.27 6.92 13.04
CA ILE A 263 -14.87 7.24 13.36
C ILE A 263 -14.73 7.46 14.88
N ARG A 264 -15.69 8.16 15.50
CA ARG A 264 -15.71 8.35 16.95
C ARG A 264 -15.79 7.04 17.72
N GLU A 265 -16.62 6.10 17.28
CA GLU A 265 -16.73 4.75 17.87
C GLU A 265 -15.37 4.04 17.86
N ILE A 266 -14.65 4.06 16.73
CA ILE A 266 -13.31 3.49 16.61
C ILE A 266 -12.33 4.15 17.59
N ILE A 267 -12.35 5.49 17.69
CA ILE A 267 -11.48 6.23 18.63
C ILE A 267 -11.76 5.79 20.07
N ASP A 268 -13.02 5.73 20.47
CA ASP A 268 -13.42 5.33 21.82
C ASP A 268 -13.06 3.86 22.09
N GLU A 269 -13.25 2.98 21.10
CA GLU A 269 -12.84 1.58 21.15
C GLU A 269 -11.34 1.39 21.37
N VAL A 270 -10.52 2.10 20.59
CA VAL A 270 -9.07 2.08 20.75
C VAL A 270 -8.68 2.64 22.12
N ALA A 271 -9.28 3.75 22.55
CA ALA A 271 -8.99 4.38 23.83
C ALA A 271 -9.53 3.63 25.06
N ARG A 272 -10.42 2.64 24.87
CA ARG A 272 -10.84 1.68 25.90
C ARG A 272 -9.86 0.51 26.02
N ARG A 273 -9.34 0.02 24.90
CA ARG A 273 -8.46 -1.17 24.86
C ARG A 273 -6.97 -0.85 25.04
N HIS A 274 -6.59 0.41 24.86
CA HIS A 274 -5.21 0.87 24.93
C HIS A 274 -5.08 2.13 25.81
N PRO A 275 -3.90 2.36 26.43
CA PRO A 275 -3.62 3.58 27.18
C PRO A 275 -3.47 4.80 26.27
N VAL A 276 -4.57 5.25 25.66
CA VAL A 276 -4.62 6.48 24.87
C VAL A 276 -4.77 7.69 25.80
N ASP A 277 -3.98 8.72 25.53
CA ASP A 277 -4.12 10.04 26.10
C ASP A 277 -5.18 10.81 25.30
N ARG A 278 -6.39 10.91 25.87
CA ARG A 278 -7.53 11.55 25.20
C ARG A 278 -7.31 13.04 24.91
N SER A 279 -6.39 13.69 25.65
CA SER A 279 -5.98 15.07 25.36
C SER A 279 -5.05 15.19 24.16
N ARG A 280 -4.59 14.08 23.57
CA ARG A 280 -3.66 14.02 22.43
C ARG A 280 -4.18 13.13 21.31
N ILE A 281 -5.42 13.33 20.93
CA ILE A 281 -6.01 12.71 19.74
C ILE A 281 -5.87 13.70 18.59
N HIS A 282 -5.23 13.31 17.50
CA HIS A 282 -5.01 14.16 16.33
C HIS A 282 -5.72 13.55 15.14
N VAL A 283 -6.38 14.37 14.32
CA VAL A 283 -6.98 13.93 13.06
C VAL A 283 -6.18 14.49 11.88
N VAL A 284 -5.89 13.62 10.92
CA VAL A 284 -5.12 13.94 9.72
C VAL A 284 -5.78 13.23 8.55
N GLY A 285 -5.85 13.86 7.39
CA GLY A 285 -6.38 13.18 6.22
C GLY A 285 -6.15 13.94 4.92
N CYS A 286 -6.19 13.21 3.80
CA CYS A 286 -5.93 13.78 2.48
C CYS A 286 -7.17 13.79 1.59
N SER A 287 -7.32 14.82 0.74
CA SER A 287 -8.39 14.91 -0.26
C SER A 287 -9.77 14.74 0.40
N ASN A 288 -10.49 13.67 0.08
CA ASN A 288 -11.74 13.27 0.72
C ASN A 288 -11.62 13.06 2.25
N GLY A 289 -10.48 12.55 2.73
CA GLY A 289 -10.15 12.48 4.15
C GLY A 289 -9.71 13.83 4.74
N GLY A 290 -9.26 14.77 3.91
CA GLY A 290 -9.02 16.16 4.31
C GLY A 290 -10.34 16.89 4.61
N TYR A 291 -11.36 16.69 3.76
CA TYR A 291 -12.75 17.06 4.08
C TYR A 291 -13.17 16.47 5.42
N MET A 292 -12.98 15.15 5.59
CA MET A 292 -13.45 14.46 6.78
C MET A 292 -12.71 14.92 8.04
N SER A 293 -11.43 15.28 7.93
CA SER A 293 -10.65 15.82 9.04
C SER A 293 -11.22 17.16 9.54
N LEU A 294 -11.63 18.03 8.62
CA LEU A 294 -12.35 19.27 8.98
C LEU A 294 -13.73 18.93 9.56
N LYS A 295 -14.53 18.12 8.87
CA LYS A 295 -15.89 17.75 9.33
C LYS A 295 -15.90 17.14 10.73
N MET A 296 -14.91 16.30 11.06
CA MET A 296 -14.75 15.75 12.41
C MET A 296 -14.60 16.84 13.48
N THR A 297 -13.93 17.96 13.18
CA THR A 297 -13.79 19.09 14.11
C THR A 297 -15.05 19.97 14.20
N THR A 298 -15.88 20.00 13.15
CA THR A 298 -17.16 20.75 13.21
C THR A 298 -18.21 20.00 14.03
N VAL A 299 -18.22 18.66 13.92
CA VAL A 299 -19.12 17.75 14.68
C VAL A 299 -18.64 17.52 16.11
N TYR A 300 -17.33 17.31 16.32
CA TYR A 300 -16.73 17.02 17.63
C TYR A 300 -15.66 18.04 18.01
N ARG A 301 -16.10 19.24 18.38
CA ARG A 301 -15.25 20.43 18.59
C ARG A 301 -14.14 20.25 19.63
N ASP A 302 -14.38 19.44 20.66
CA ASP A 302 -13.46 19.25 21.80
C ASP A 302 -12.74 17.88 21.78
N LEU A 303 -12.85 17.12 20.69
CA LEU A 303 -12.27 15.77 20.61
C LEU A 303 -10.78 15.78 20.24
N PHE A 304 -10.37 16.70 19.37
CA PHE A 304 -9.06 16.66 18.74
C PHE A 304 -8.15 17.75 19.30
N ALA A 305 -6.92 17.34 19.63
CA ALA A 305 -5.84 18.26 19.96
C ALA A 305 -5.36 19.03 18.72
N SER A 306 -5.41 18.41 17.54
CA SER A 306 -5.13 19.11 16.28
C SER A 306 -5.81 18.46 15.09
N SER A 307 -6.04 19.26 14.04
CA SER A 307 -6.49 18.82 12.72
C SER A 307 -5.47 19.18 11.64
N VAL A 308 -5.15 18.23 10.77
CA VAL A 308 -4.26 18.43 9.61
C VAL A 308 -4.97 17.95 8.35
N PRO A 309 -5.84 18.78 7.75
CA PRO A 309 -6.46 18.50 6.47
C PRO A 309 -5.47 18.81 5.34
N VAL A 310 -5.26 17.84 4.47
CA VAL A 310 -4.36 17.93 3.31
C VAL A 310 -5.19 17.93 2.03
N CYS A 311 -5.02 18.95 1.19
CA CYS A 311 -5.80 19.18 -0.04
C CYS A 311 -7.30 18.87 0.13
N GLY A 312 -7.87 19.28 1.27
CA GLY A 312 -9.21 18.90 1.69
C GLY A 312 -10.30 19.58 0.87
N VAL A 313 -11.39 18.86 0.60
CA VAL A 313 -12.54 19.39 -0.14
C VAL A 313 -13.46 20.17 0.80
N VAL A 314 -13.71 21.43 0.50
CA VAL A 314 -14.63 22.32 1.25
C VAL A 314 -15.73 22.79 0.32
N MET A 315 -15.37 23.10 -0.92
CA MET A 315 -16.28 23.43 -2.01
C MET A 315 -16.49 22.21 -2.92
N PRO A 316 -17.70 22.02 -3.46
CA PRO A 316 -18.01 20.89 -4.32
C PRO A 316 -17.12 20.88 -5.58
N LEU A 317 -16.71 19.69 -6.01
CA LEU A 317 -15.80 19.48 -7.15
C LEU A 317 -16.49 19.61 -8.53
N GLY A 318 -17.77 19.97 -8.57
CA GLY A 318 -18.54 20.09 -9.81
C GLY A 318 -19.73 21.05 -9.69
N GLY A 319 -19.72 22.09 -10.54
CA GLY A 319 -20.86 22.98 -10.80
C GLY A 319 -20.95 24.20 -9.88
N THR A 320 -21.21 25.36 -10.50
CA THR A 320 -21.62 26.57 -9.79
C THR A 320 -23.02 26.36 -9.19
N GLY A 321 -23.25 26.85 -7.96
CA GLY A 321 -24.56 26.80 -7.31
C GLY A 321 -24.82 25.61 -6.39
N THR A 322 -23.90 24.65 -6.29
CA THR A 322 -23.96 23.62 -5.24
C THR A 322 -23.46 24.20 -3.90
N PRO A 323 -24.15 23.99 -2.77
CA PRO A 323 -23.70 24.48 -1.47
C PRO A 323 -22.30 23.94 -1.09
N PRO A 324 -21.53 24.69 -0.28
CA PRO A 324 -20.28 24.17 0.30
C PRO A 324 -20.52 22.86 1.04
N LEU A 325 -19.56 21.93 0.94
CA LEU A 325 -19.57 20.70 1.74
C LEU A 325 -19.29 20.98 3.22
N ILE A 326 -18.55 22.06 3.50
CA ILE A 326 -18.39 22.63 4.84
C ILE A 326 -18.70 24.13 4.74
N PRO A 327 -19.83 24.61 5.29
CA PRO A 327 -20.18 26.03 5.25
C PRO A 327 -19.18 26.92 6.00
N ASP A 328 -19.04 28.18 5.56
CA ASP A 328 -18.15 29.17 6.18
C ASP A 328 -18.41 29.38 7.68
N ALA A 329 -19.68 29.30 8.09
CA ALA A 329 -20.08 29.38 9.50
C ALA A 329 -19.54 28.20 10.32
N GLU A 330 -19.43 27.00 9.73
CA GLU A 330 -18.81 25.86 10.39
C GLU A 330 -17.29 26.03 10.47
N LEU A 331 -16.64 26.51 9.40
CA LEU A 331 -15.19 26.77 9.38
C LEU A 331 -14.78 27.82 10.42
N THR A 332 -15.51 28.94 10.49
CA THR A 332 -15.26 30.03 11.45
C THR A 332 -15.46 29.58 12.89
N ALA A 333 -16.28 28.54 13.11
CA ALA A 333 -16.55 28.00 14.44
C ALA A 333 -15.53 26.93 14.89
N ILE A 334 -14.56 26.55 14.05
CA ILE A 334 -13.52 25.60 14.43
C ILE A 334 -12.57 26.26 15.44
N THR A 335 -12.46 25.66 16.62
CA THR A 335 -11.52 26.05 17.67
C THR A 335 -10.31 25.11 17.77
N THR A 336 -10.39 23.93 17.14
CA THR A 336 -9.28 22.97 17.10
C THR A 336 -8.08 23.57 16.37
N PRO A 337 -6.86 23.53 16.95
CA PRO A 337 -5.64 23.92 16.25
C PRO A 337 -5.52 23.21 14.90
N THR A 338 -5.48 23.97 13.81
CA THR A 338 -5.54 23.42 12.45
C THR A 338 -4.33 23.87 11.62
N TRP A 339 -3.70 22.93 10.91
CA TRP A 339 -2.65 23.23 9.93
C TRP A 339 -3.00 22.62 8.58
N LEU A 340 -3.36 23.45 7.62
CA LEU A 340 -3.77 23.02 6.28
C LEU A 340 -2.58 22.95 5.32
N VAL A 341 -2.56 21.93 4.47
CA VAL A 341 -1.46 21.72 3.52
C VAL A 341 -2.02 21.43 2.14
N THR A 342 -1.51 22.08 1.09
CA THR A 342 -1.85 21.75 -0.31
C THR A 342 -0.70 22.13 -1.25
N SER A 343 -0.76 21.62 -2.48
CA SER A 343 -0.03 22.20 -3.61
C SER A 343 -0.92 23.19 -4.34
N MET A 344 -0.35 24.23 -4.93
CA MET A 344 -1.05 25.25 -5.73
C MET A 344 -1.36 24.75 -7.14
N ASP A 345 -0.59 23.78 -7.65
CA ASP A 345 -0.84 23.12 -8.92
C ASP A 345 -1.77 21.90 -8.83
N ASP A 346 -2.52 21.73 -7.72
CA ASP A 346 -3.51 20.66 -7.55
C ASP A 346 -4.60 20.74 -8.64
N PRO A 347 -4.65 19.76 -9.57
CA PRO A 347 -5.61 19.78 -10.67
C PRO A 347 -6.95 19.13 -10.29
N THR A 348 -7.07 18.57 -9.09
CA THR A 348 -8.23 17.79 -8.63
C THR A 348 -9.08 18.59 -7.65
N VAL A 349 -8.45 19.19 -6.64
CA VAL A 349 -9.12 20.02 -5.64
C VAL A 349 -8.54 21.43 -5.77
N PRO A 350 -9.25 22.37 -6.44
CA PRO A 350 -8.74 23.72 -6.65
C PRO A 350 -8.32 24.36 -5.31
N PRO A 351 -7.04 24.72 -5.13
CA PRO A 351 -6.51 25.11 -3.81
C PRO A 351 -7.14 26.35 -3.22
N VAL A 352 -7.39 27.37 -4.06
CA VAL A 352 -7.94 28.67 -3.66
C VAL A 352 -9.32 28.54 -3.01
N PRO A 353 -10.35 27.99 -3.68
CA PRO A 353 -11.67 27.86 -3.08
C PRO A 353 -11.77 26.79 -1.98
N ASN A 354 -10.72 26.01 -1.73
CA ASN A 354 -10.75 24.92 -0.75
C ASN A 354 -9.80 25.15 0.42
N THR A 355 -8.53 24.78 0.26
CA THR A 355 -7.54 24.82 1.35
C THR A 355 -7.21 26.26 1.76
N VAL A 356 -7.05 27.18 0.80
CA VAL A 356 -6.78 28.58 1.10
C VAL A 356 -7.98 29.22 1.78
N HIS A 357 -9.18 29.06 1.22
CA HIS A 357 -10.44 29.55 1.78
C HIS A 357 -10.67 29.08 3.23
N ALA A 358 -10.51 27.77 3.49
CA ALA A 358 -10.65 27.26 4.85
C ALA A 358 -9.57 27.80 5.80
N ALA A 359 -8.32 27.94 5.35
CA ALA A 359 -7.27 28.52 6.16
C ALA A 359 -7.53 30.00 6.52
N ASP A 360 -8.15 30.76 5.63
CA ASP A 360 -8.49 32.16 5.86
C ASP A 360 -9.66 32.33 6.85
N LEU A 361 -10.57 31.35 6.92
CA LEU A 361 -11.74 31.40 7.81
C LEU A 361 -11.51 30.77 9.20
N ILE A 362 -10.66 29.74 9.31
CA ILE A 362 -10.42 29.06 10.58
C ILE A 362 -9.53 29.92 11.49
N PRO A 363 -10.00 30.34 12.69
CA PRO A 363 -9.21 31.19 13.58
C PRO A 363 -7.86 30.57 13.95
N GLY A 364 -6.77 31.28 13.66
CA GLY A 364 -5.42 30.87 14.01
C GLY A 364 -4.87 29.69 13.21
N ALA A 365 -5.49 29.32 12.09
CA ALA A 365 -5.00 28.25 11.25
C ALA A 365 -3.60 28.56 10.68
N LEU A 366 -2.75 27.53 10.69
CA LEU A 366 -1.50 27.52 9.94
C LEU A 366 -1.76 26.98 8.53
N ARG A 367 -0.95 27.41 7.56
CA ARG A 367 -0.98 26.82 6.22
C ARG A 367 0.41 26.64 5.62
N THR A 368 0.57 25.58 4.84
CA THR A 368 1.73 25.39 3.97
C THR A 368 1.23 25.16 2.54
N LEU A 369 1.63 26.06 1.65
CA LEU A 369 1.30 26.00 0.23
C LEU A 369 2.59 25.68 -0.53
N TYR A 370 2.60 24.55 -1.23
CA TYR A 370 3.66 24.19 -2.15
C TYR A 370 3.31 24.68 -3.54
N ASP A 371 4.28 25.09 -4.36
CA ASP A 371 4.00 25.41 -5.77
C ASP A 371 3.69 24.13 -6.58
N GLN A 372 4.44 23.07 -6.28
CA GLN A 372 4.38 21.76 -6.94
C GLN A 372 4.72 20.66 -5.94
N VAL A 373 4.28 19.44 -6.22
CA VAL A 373 4.70 18.24 -5.48
C VAL A 373 5.91 17.61 -6.16
N VAL A 374 7.10 17.88 -5.61
CA VAL A 374 8.39 17.37 -6.10
C VAL A 374 9.14 16.67 -4.97
N ARG A 375 9.65 15.46 -5.24
CA ARG A 375 10.49 14.70 -4.31
C ARG A 375 11.49 13.84 -5.07
N ASP A 376 12.73 13.83 -4.60
CA ASP A 376 13.83 13.01 -5.16
C ASP A 376 14.02 13.16 -6.68
N GLY A 377 13.82 14.38 -7.18
CA GLY A 377 13.93 14.72 -8.61
C GLY A 377 12.71 14.33 -9.45
N TYR A 378 11.67 13.72 -8.85
CA TYR A 378 10.42 13.37 -9.52
C TYR A 378 9.32 14.38 -9.18
N ARG A 379 8.57 14.82 -10.20
CA ARG A 379 7.38 15.65 -10.04
C ARG A 379 6.14 14.77 -10.04
N PHE A 380 5.47 14.72 -8.89
CA PHE A 380 4.21 14.01 -8.70
C PHE A 380 3.04 14.87 -9.18
N ASN A 381 1.84 14.27 -9.23
CA ASN A 381 0.61 15.02 -9.42
C ASN A 381 0.45 16.06 -8.28
N GLY A 382 0.10 17.31 -8.62
CA GLY A 382 -0.11 18.40 -7.66
C GLY A 382 -1.10 18.06 -6.53
N HIS A 383 -2.05 17.15 -6.79
CA HIS A 383 -3.00 16.70 -5.79
C HIS A 383 -2.34 15.96 -4.62
N TRP A 384 -1.17 15.36 -4.81
CA TRP A 384 -0.55 14.41 -3.87
C TRP A 384 0.27 15.08 -2.76
N SER A 385 -0.16 16.27 -2.31
CA SER A 385 0.52 17.05 -1.27
C SER A 385 0.64 16.35 0.10
N TRP A 386 -0.07 15.24 0.31
CA TRP A 386 0.08 14.34 1.47
C TRP A 386 1.47 13.71 1.57
N ILE A 387 2.22 13.62 0.48
CA ILE A 387 3.61 13.14 0.46
C ILE A 387 4.46 13.92 1.47
N TYR A 388 4.27 15.24 1.57
CA TYR A 388 5.02 16.10 2.48
C TYR A 388 4.61 15.86 3.95
N VAL A 389 3.32 15.73 4.24
CA VAL A 389 2.83 15.48 5.61
C VAL A 389 3.27 14.10 6.12
N ALA A 390 3.27 13.08 5.24
CA ALA A 390 3.74 11.73 5.56
C ALA A 390 5.24 11.67 5.91
N ARG A 391 5.98 12.77 5.69
CA ARG A 391 7.43 12.89 5.90
C ARG A 391 7.83 14.05 6.81
N ASN A 392 6.87 14.66 7.50
CA ASN A 392 7.12 15.78 8.41
C ASN A 392 7.73 17.04 7.75
N ASP A 393 7.47 17.24 6.45
CA ASP A 393 8.09 18.33 5.70
C ASP A 393 7.50 19.72 5.94
N PRO A 394 6.15 19.90 6.09
CA PRO A 394 5.59 21.22 6.33
C PRO A 394 6.18 21.87 7.59
N SER A 395 6.57 23.13 7.46
CA SER A 395 7.23 23.90 8.51
C SER A 395 6.81 25.36 8.47
N VAL A 396 6.59 25.94 9.65
CA VAL A 396 6.34 27.38 9.87
C VAL A 396 7.27 27.81 11.00
N ASP A 397 8.02 28.90 10.79
CA ASP A 397 8.96 29.46 11.77
C ASP A 397 9.90 28.43 12.41
N GLY A 398 10.42 27.52 11.58
CA GLY A 398 11.34 26.44 12.00
C GLY A 398 10.70 25.30 12.80
N THR A 399 9.39 25.36 13.08
CA THR A 399 8.66 24.24 13.69
C THR A 399 8.03 23.39 12.60
N ARG A 400 8.44 22.12 12.52
CA ARG A 400 7.85 21.12 11.63
C ARG A 400 6.50 20.61 12.14
N ILE A 401 5.66 20.15 11.23
CA ILE A 401 4.24 19.83 11.49
C ILE A 401 4.05 18.76 12.56
N TRP A 402 4.84 17.69 12.60
CA TRP A 402 4.71 16.66 13.65
C TRP A 402 5.13 17.17 15.02
N GLN A 403 6.16 18.03 15.09
CA GLN A 403 6.55 18.69 16.34
C GLN A 403 5.44 19.63 16.81
N TRP A 404 4.83 20.41 15.91
CA TRP A 404 3.68 21.24 16.23
C TRP A 404 2.51 20.40 16.74
N MET A 405 2.12 19.33 16.02
CA MET A 405 1.06 18.41 16.44
C MET A 405 1.34 17.85 17.83
N SER A 406 2.55 17.34 18.08
CA SER A 406 2.92 16.69 19.35
C SER A 406 2.78 17.59 20.58
N ARG A 407 2.81 18.92 20.40
CA ARG A 407 2.67 19.93 21.46
C ARG A 407 1.21 20.25 21.77
N GLN A 408 0.27 19.96 20.86
CA GLN A 408 -1.13 20.33 21.03
C GLN A 408 -1.85 19.46 22.06
N ARG A 409 -2.83 20.04 22.75
CA ARG A 409 -3.75 19.35 23.66
C ARG A 409 -5.18 19.86 23.41
N ALA A 410 -6.15 18.95 23.45
CA ALA A 410 -7.58 19.28 23.40
C ALA A 410 -8.06 19.86 24.73
#